data_AF-A0A916CMH8-F1
#
_entry.id   AF-A0A916CMH8-F1
#
_cell.length_a   1.000
_cell.length_b   1.000
_cell.length_c   1.000
_cell.angle_alpha   90.00
_cell.angle_beta   90.00
_cell.angle_gamma   90.00
#
_symmetry.space_group_name_H-M   'P 1'
#
loop_
_entity.id
_entity.type
_entity.pdbx_description
1 polymer ?
#
loop_
_entity_poly.entity_id
_entity_poly.type
_entity_poly.pdbx_seq_one_letter_code
_entity_poly.pdbx_strand_id
1 'polypeptide(L)'
;MDYPSTADIESQIANYTLHFDRLKDDEIEWRFQPPPFVVAFIEFIERFQRIPSQDEFADYYITKNRDVLNDEFLRKWDKSKRVEKKRALIARLERAYPSFVRDIYFFAMLCENGIRVEYDPAQDVQGGVDLIVTHAGEKIQLHVFLDTPRSRQGRAKKDRRHRFAGKHLDVLLRRDKCKQIGLFWLPTLEDVRQIKHHLGIFDKEVEQ
;
A
#
# COMPACT_ATOMS: atom_id res chain seq x y z
N MET A 1 18.39 3.83 -3.97
CA MET A 1 17.20 4.66 -4.24
C MET A 1 16.66 4.97 -2.87
N ASP A 2 16.68 6.24 -2.51
CA ASP A 2 16.44 6.65 -1.13
C ASP A 2 14.96 6.92 -0.98
N TYR A 3 14.27 6.08 -0.20
CA TYR A 3 12.90 6.35 0.22
C TYR A 3 12.94 7.31 1.41
N PRO A 4 11.89 8.15 1.61
CA PRO A 4 11.80 9.00 2.81
C PRO A 4 11.89 8.16 4.09
N SER A 5 12.56 8.71 5.12
CA SER A 5 12.63 8.07 6.44
C SER A 5 11.25 8.04 7.12
N THR A 6 11.10 7.22 8.16
CA THR A 6 9.86 7.21 8.97
C THR A 6 9.56 8.61 9.53
N ALA A 7 10.59 9.32 10.02
CA ALA A 7 10.46 10.69 10.51
C ALA A 7 9.99 11.67 9.42
N ASP A 8 10.55 11.57 8.21
CA ASP A 8 10.13 12.42 7.07
C ASP A 8 8.69 12.14 6.67
N ILE A 9 8.30 10.87 6.61
CA ILE A 9 6.93 10.45 6.28
C ILE A 9 5.96 10.99 7.32
N GLU A 10 6.26 10.83 8.62
CA GLU A 10 5.42 11.35 9.70
C GLU A 10 5.25 12.86 9.62
N SER A 11 6.33 13.60 9.39
CA SER A 11 6.28 15.05 9.25
C SER A 11 5.42 15.48 8.07
N GLN A 12 5.47 14.77 6.95
CA GLN A 12 4.68 15.09 5.75
C GLN A 12 3.19 14.82 5.98
N ILE A 13 2.85 13.64 6.47
CA ILE A 13 1.44 13.20 6.54
C ILE A 13 0.68 13.75 7.74
N ALA A 14 1.37 14.32 8.74
CA ALA A 14 0.74 14.86 9.96
C ALA A 14 -0.39 15.85 9.68
N ASN A 15 -0.27 16.64 8.61
CA ASN A 15 -1.24 17.65 8.21
C ASN A 15 -2.03 17.28 6.94
N TYR A 16 -1.84 16.08 6.39
CA TYR A 16 -2.60 15.65 5.22
C TYR A 16 -4.05 15.41 5.60
N THR A 17 -4.94 15.89 4.72
CA THR A 17 -6.37 15.59 4.82
C THR A 17 -6.69 14.37 3.97
N LEU A 18 -7.63 13.56 4.43
CA LEU A 18 -8.16 12.41 3.71
C LEU A 18 -9.64 12.64 3.43
N HIS A 19 -9.98 12.56 2.14
CA HIS A 19 -11.34 12.58 1.63
C HIS A 19 -11.70 11.18 1.13
N PHE A 20 -12.92 10.77 1.39
CA PHE A 20 -13.41 9.47 0.95
C PHE A 20 -14.80 9.64 0.37
N ASP A 21 -14.89 9.62 -0.96
CA ASP A 21 -16.19 9.53 -1.61
C ASP A 21 -16.85 8.19 -1.23
N ARG A 22 -18.14 8.26 -0.87
CA ARG A 22 -18.95 7.09 -0.50
C ARG A 22 -19.33 6.24 -1.71
N LEU A 23 -19.14 6.76 -2.93
CA LEU A 23 -19.42 6.04 -4.17
C LEU A 23 -18.61 4.73 -4.22
N LYS A 24 -19.35 3.63 -4.30
CA LYS A 24 -18.84 2.28 -4.47
C LYS A 24 -19.59 1.67 -5.63
N ASP A 25 -18.86 1.37 -6.68
CA ASP A 25 -19.38 0.69 -7.86
C ASP A 25 -18.72 -0.69 -7.93
N ASP A 26 -19.52 -1.76 -7.85
CA ASP A 26 -19.00 -3.12 -7.78
C ASP A 26 -18.20 -3.53 -9.01
N GLU A 27 -18.53 -2.98 -10.19
CA GLU A 27 -17.77 -3.23 -11.40
C GLU A 27 -16.38 -2.60 -11.30
N ILE A 28 -16.30 -1.34 -10.87
CA ILE A 28 -15.02 -0.65 -10.66
C ILE A 28 -14.21 -1.28 -9.52
N GLU A 29 -14.85 -1.73 -8.44
CA GLU A 29 -14.17 -2.33 -7.28
C GLU A 29 -13.62 -3.72 -7.57
N TRP A 30 -14.34 -4.55 -8.33
CA TRP A 30 -14.07 -5.99 -8.39
C TRP A 30 -13.85 -6.57 -9.78
N ARG A 31 -14.33 -5.92 -10.84
CA ARG A 31 -14.29 -6.48 -12.20
C ARG A 31 -13.37 -5.71 -13.13
N PHE A 32 -13.29 -4.40 -12.94
CA PHE A 32 -12.40 -3.53 -13.69
C PHE A 32 -10.97 -3.64 -13.15
N GLN A 33 -10.03 -3.84 -14.07
CA GLN A 33 -8.59 -3.90 -13.81
C GLN A 33 -7.95 -2.63 -14.37
N PRO A 34 -8.01 -1.50 -13.64
CA PRO A 34 -7.30 -0.30 -14.07
C PRO A 34 -5.78 -0.52 -13.99
N PRO A 35 -4.97 0.35 -14.62
CA PRO A 35 -3.54 0.41 -14.36
C PRO A 35 -3.26 0.42 -12.85
N PRO A 36 -2.30 -0.37 -12.33
CA PRO A 36 -2.10 -0.50 -10.90
C PRO A 36 -1.80 0.83 -10.22
N PHE A 37 -2.56 1.12 -9.15
CA PHE A 37 -2.44 2.36 -8.40
C PHE A 37 -1.07 2.52 -7.74
N VAL A 38 -0.57 1.42 -7.17
CA VAL A 38 0.70 1.37 -6.45
C VAL A 38 1.88 1.74 -7.35
N VAL A 39 1.87 1.35 -8.64
CA VAL A 39 2.93 1.70 -9.58
C VAL A 39 3.02 3.22 -9.76
N ALA A 40 1.89 3.91 -9.86
CA ALA A 40 1.89 5.37 -9.93
C ALA A 40 2.30 6.02 -8.59
N PHE A 41 1.97 5.39 -7.45
CA PHE A 41 2.32 5.90 -6.13
C PHE A 41 3.84 5.87 -5.91
N ILE A 42 4.46 4.74 -6.24
CA ILE A 42 5.90 4.53 -6.09
C ILE A 42 6.66 5.45 -7.04
N GLU A 43 6.28 5.51 -8.32
CA GLU A 43 6.92 6.43 -9.26
C GLU A 43 6.80 7.90 -8.83
N PHE A 44 5.70 8.30 -8.17
CA PHE A 44 5.60 9.63 -7.59
C PHE A 44 6.71 9.84 -6.56
N ILE A 45 6.86 8.90 -5.62
CA ILE A 45 7.89 8.99 -4.59
C ILE A 45 9.29 8.99 -5.21
N GLU A 46 9.56 8.12 -6.18
CA GLU A 46 10.84 8.06 -6.90
C GLU A 46 11.16 9.40 -7.56
N ARG A 47 10.16 10.04 -8.18
CA ARG A 47 10.33 11.29 -8.91
C ARG A 47 10.45 12.52 -8.01
N PHE A 48 9.65 12.59 -6.94
CA PHE A 48 9.51 13.79 -6.12
C PHE A 48 10.13 13.65 -4.72
N GLN A 49 10.64 12.47 -4.38
CA GLN A 49 11.33 12.17 -3.12
C GLN A 49 10.50 12.53 -1.88
N ARG A 50 9.17 12.37 -1.98
CA ARG A 50 8.21 12.67 -0.92
C ARG A 50 6.92 11.89 -1.09
N ILE A 51 6.13 11.78 -0.03
CA ILE A 51 4.80 11.20 -0.05
C ILE A 51 3.83 12.21 -0.70
N PRO A 52 3.12 11.84 -1.79
CA PRO A 52 2.08 12.70 -2.34
C PRO A 52 0.95 12.87 -1.32
N SER A 53 0.29 14.02 -1.26
CA SER A 53 -1.05 14.11 -0.67
C SER A 53 -2.05 13.25 -1.46
N GLN A 54 -3.24 13.00 -0.90
CA GLN A 54 -4.25 12.17 -1.56
C GLN A 54 -4.67 12.76 -2.93
N ASP A 55 -4.84 14.08 -3.00
CA ASP A 55 -5.22 14.79 -4.23
C ASP A 55 -4.10 14.74 -5.26
N GLU A 56 -2.86 15.02 -4.85
CA GLU A 56 -1.69 14.92 -5.75
C GLU A 56 -1.52 13.52 -6.32
N PHE A 57 -1.75 12.50 -5.51
CA PHE A 57 -1.70 11.12 -5.98
C PHE A 57 -2.81 10.82 -6.98
N ALA A 58 -4.04 11.28 -6.72
CA ALA A 58 -5.15 11.10 -7.65
C ALA A 58 -4.90 11.79 -8.99
N ASP A 59 -4.45 13.04 -8.96
CA ASP A 59 -4.13 13.81 -10.16
C ASP A 59 -2.97 13.21 -10.94
N TYR A 60 -1.92 12.77 -10.24
CA TYR A 60 -0.78 12.09 -10.86
C TYR A 60 -1.20 10.80 -11.54
N TYR A 61 -1.98 9.96 -10.86
CA TYR A 61 -2.47 8.69 -11.39
C TYR A 61 -3.31 8.89 -12.66
N ILE A 62 -4.26 9.84 -12.63
CA ILE A 62 -5.12 10.11 -13.78
C ILE A 62 -4.35 10.70 -14.94
N THR A 63 -3.43 11.62 -14.67
CA THR A 63 -2.62 12.26 -15.72
C THR A 63 -1.73 11.24 -16.39
N LYS A 64 -1.02 10.41 -15.62
CA LYS A 64 -0.11 9.38 -16.13
C LYS A 64 -0.84 8.34 -16.98
N ASN A 65 -2.04 7.94 -16.57
CA ASN A 65 -2.79 6.86 -17.21
C ASN A 65 -3.90 7.35 -18.14
N ARG A 66 -3.89 8.65 -18.52
CA ARG A 66 -5.00 9.30 -19.22
C ARG A 66 -5.45 8.54 -20.47
N ASP A 67 -4.52 8.16 -21.32
CA ASP A 67 -4.84 7.55 -22.62
C ASP A 67 -5.44 6.15 -22.43
N VAL A 68 -4.76 5.30 -21.65
CA VAL A 68 -5.22 3.94 -21.32
C VAL A 68 -6.59 3.97 -20.62
N LEU A 69 -6.79 4.88 -19.67
CA LEU A 69 -8.07 5.03 -18.98
C LEU A 69 -9.15 5.53 -19.93
N ASN A 70 -8.87 6.49 -20.80
CA ASN A 70 -9.87 6.97 -21.75
C ASN A 70 -10.28 5.85 -22.70
N ASP A 71 -9.34 5.12 -23.29
CA ASP A 71 -9.63 4.02 -24.22
C ASP A 71 -10.45 2.92 -23.56
N GLU A 72 -10.05 2.47 -22.37
CA GLU A 72 -10.80 1.46 -21.59
C GLU A 72 -12.22 1.93 -21.27
N PHE A 73 -12.38 3.21 -20.89
CA PHE A 73 -13.68 3.76 -20.55
C PHE A 73 -14.57 3.95 -21.77
N LEU A 74 -14.00 4.33 -22.91
CA LEU A 74 -14.70 4.41 -24.19
C LEU A 74 -15.21 3.03 -24.62
N ARG A 75 -14.39 1.99 -24.44
CA ARG A 75 -14.67 0.61 -24.82
C ARG A 75 -15.70 -0.08 -23.93
N LYS A 76 -15.66 0.16 -22.61
CA LYS A 76 -16.48 -0.58 -21.64
C LYS A 76 -17.84 0.05 -21.34
N TRP A 77 -17.96 1.38 -21.39
CA TRP A 77 -19.17 2.07 -20.94
C TRP A 77 -19.65 3.12 -21.95
N ASP A 78 -20.98 3.30 -21.97
CA ASP A 78 -21.65 4.36 -22.73
C ASP A 78 -21.33 5.75 -22.13
N LYS A 79 -21.57 6.81 -22.93
CA LYS A 79 -21.23 8.19 -22.55
C LYS A 79 -21.89 8.60 -21.22
N SER A 80 -23.11 8.15 -20.96
CA SER A 80 -23.89 8.47 -19.75
C SER A 80 -23.29 7.87 -18.48
N LYS A 81 -22.70 6.66 -18.53
CA LYS A 81 -22.10 6.02 -17.34
C LYS A 81 -20.65 6.40 -17.08
N ARG A 82 -19.92 6.87 -18.10
CA ARG A 82 -18.47 7.18 -17.99
C ARG A 82 -18.14 8.15 -16.85
N VAL A 83 -18.95 9.18 -16.66
CA VAL A 83 -18.70 10.18 -15.59
C VAL A 83 -18.76 9.53 -14.21
N GLU A 84 -19.81 8.74 -13.96
CA GLU A 84 -19.99 8.03 -12.70
C GLU A 84 -18.89 6.97 -12.48
N LYS A 85 -18.53 6.21 -13.52
CA LYS A 85 -17.43 5.24 -13.46
C LYS A 85 -16.09 5.88 -13.17
N LYS A 86 -15.82 7.08 -13.72
CA LYS A 86 -14.57 7.81 -13.47
C LYS A 86 -14.52 8.24 -12.01
N ARG A 87 -15.62 8.80 -11.51
CA ARG A 87 -15.77 9.17 -10.09
C ARG A 87 -15.59 7.95 -9.17
N ALA A 88 -16.17 6.81 -9.52
CA ALA A 88 -16.02 5.58 -8.75
C ALA A 88 -14.57 5.06 -8.74
N LEU A 89 -13.81 5.25 -9.83
CA LEU A 89 -12.39 4.91 -9.88
C LEU A 89 -11.57 5.79 -8.94
N ILE A 90 -11.83 7.10 -8.91
CA ILE A 90 -11.20 8.03 -7.96
C ILE A 90 -11.56 7.65 -6.53
N ALA A 91 -12.84 7.41 -6.25
CA ALA A 91 -13.30 6.98 -4.92
C ALA A 91 -12.59 5.69 -4.45
N ARG A 92 -12.33 4.76 -5.38
CA ARG A 92 -11.56 3.53 -5.11
C ARG A 92 -10.09 3.84 -4.82
N LEU A 93 -9.47 4.74 -5.59
CA LEU A 93 -8.09 5.19 -5.40
C LEU A 93 -7.89 5.89 -4.05
N GLU A 94 -8.77 6.84 -3.71
CA GLU A 94 -8.79 7.56 -2.43
C GLU A 94 -8.82 6.61 -1.24
N ARG A 95 -9.65 5.56 -1.30
CA ARG A 95 -9.75 4.54 -0.24
C ARG A 95 -8.51 3.65 -0.14
N ALA A 96 -7.78 3.45 -1.25
CA ALA A 96 -6.56 2.66 -1.27
C ALA A 96 -5.34 3.47 -0.79
N TYR A 97 -5.34 4.79 -0.98
CA TYR A 97 -4.20 5.65 -0.66
C TYR A 97 -3.62 5.47 0.76
N PRO A 98 -4.41 5.37 1.85
CA PRO A 98 -3.85 5.16 3.18
C PRO A 98 -3.15 3.82 3.40
N SER A 99 -3.38 2.80 2.57
CA SER A 99 -2.56 1.58 2.63
C SER A 99 -1.20 1.80 1.99
N PHE A 100 -1.12 2.48 0.84
CA PHE A 100 0.18 2.73 0.19
C PHE A 100 1.14 3.56 1.06
N VAL A 101 0.63 4.59 1.74
CA VAL A 101 1.42 5.35 2.73
C VAL A 101 1.92 4.44 3.84
N ARG A 102 1.09 3.51 4.30
CA ARG A 102 1.44 2.56 5.36
C ARG A 102 2.52 1.57 4.92
N ASP A 103 2.42 1.07 3.70
CA ASP A 103 3.35 0.08 3.16
C ASP A 103 4.74 0.70 3.00
N ILE A 104 4.82 1.94 2.48
CA ILE A 104 6.08 2.69 2.40
C ILE A 104 6.63 3.08 3.77
N TYR A 105 5.78 3.48 4.70
CA TYR A 105 6.22 3.73 6.07
C TYR A 105 6.80 2.47 6.72
N PHE A 106 6.17 1.31 6.51
CA PHE A 106 6.68 0.06 7.07
C PHE A 106 7.97 -0.39 6.41
N PHE A 107 8.09 -0.19 5.09
CA PHE A 107 9.35 -0.38 4.37
C PHE A 107 10.49 0.42 5.03
N ALA A 108 10.28 1.73 5.22
CA ALA A 108 11.27 2.61 5.86
C ALA A 108 11.61 2.14 7.28
N MET A 109 10.59 1.82 8.08
CA MET A 109 10.75 1.36 9.45
C MET A 109 11.56 0.06 9.56
N LEU A 110 11.30 -0.92 8.69
CA LEU A 110 12.06 -2.18 8.66
C LEU A 110 13.53 -1.92 8.27
N CYS A 111 13.77 -1.11 7.23
CA CYS A 111 15.11 -0.74 6.77
C CYS A 111 15.91 -0.02 7.86
N GLU A 112 15.31 0.97 8.55
CA GLU A 112 15.92 1.70 9.67
C GLU A 112 16.28 0.78 10.84
N ASN A 113 15.59 -0.36 10.98
CA ASN A 113 15.85 -1.37 12.00
C ASN A 113 16.76 -2.51 11.50
N GLY A 114 17.50 -2.28 10.41
CA GLY A 114 18.53 -3.20 9.90
C GLY A 114 17.98 -4.41 9.15
N ILE A 115 16.70 -4.41 8.80
CA ILE A 115 16.09 -5.49 8.02
C ILE A 115 16.22 -5.15 6.54
N ARG A 116 16.78 -6.08 5.75
CA ARG A 116 16.85 -5.92 4.30
C ARG A 116 15.47 -6.15 3.68
N VAL A 117 14.88 -5.09 3.14
CA VAL A 117 13.59 -5.12 2.46
C VAL A 117 13.77 -4.78 0.97
N GLU A 118 13.08 -5.52 0.12
CA GLU A 118 12.96 -5.29 -1.31
C GLU A 118 11.49 -4.94 -1.60
N TYR A 119 11.28 -3.88 -2.38
CA TYR A 119 10.00 -3.57 -2.99
C TYR A 119 10.06 -3.94 -4.47
N ASP A 120 9.14 -4.80 -4.92
CA ASP A 120 9.04 -5.23 -6.32
C ASP A 120 7.62 -4.94 -6.83
N PRO A 121 7.44 -3.88 -7.65
CA PRO A 121 6.13 -3.53 -8.20
C PRO A 121 5.50 -4.65 -9.03
N ALA A 122 6.31 -5.51 -9.69
CA ALA A 122 5.79 -6.64 -10.45
C ALA A 122 5.23 -7.72 -9.51
N GLN A 123 5.91 -8.01 -8.39
CA GLN A 123 5.43 -8.92 -7.35
C GLN A 123 4.19 -8.37 -6.63
N ASP A 124 4.10 -7.05 -6.40
CA ASP A 124 2.91 -6.46 -5.79
C ASP A 124 1.69 -6.57 -6.72
N VAL A 125 1.87 -6.29 -8.01
CA VAL A 125 0.79 -6.38 -9.00
C VAL A 125 0.36 -7.83 -9.27
N GLN A 126 1.32 -8.74 -9.42
CA GLN A 126 1.05 -10.13 -9.85
C GLN A 126 0.88 -11.09 -8.67
N GLY A 127 1.60 -10.88 -7.59
CA GLY A 127 1.62 -11.69 -6.39
C GLY A 127 0.83 -11.10 -5.23
N GLY A 128 0.44 -9.82 -5.28
CA GLY A 128 -0.29 -9.15 -4.20
C GLY A 128 0.53 -8.96 -2.93
N VAL A 129 1.86 -8.96 -3.06
CA VAL A 129 2.86 -8.89 -1.99
C VAL A 129 3.23 -7.44 -1.73
N ASP A 130 3.00 -6.98 -0.50
CA ASP A 130 3.22 -5.57 -0.18
C ASP A 130 4.73 -5.29 0.04
N LEU A 131 5.48 -6.21 0.70
CA LEU A 131 6.93 -6.10 0.92
C LEU A 131 7.63 -7.48 0.86
N ILE A 132 8.90 -7.52 0.48
CA ILE A 132 9.73 -8.74 0.52
C ILE A 132 10.90 -8.53 1.48
N VAL A 133 10.95 -9.31 2.55
CA VAL A 133 12.06 -9.30 3.50
C VAL A 133 13.03 -10.43 3.19
N THR A 134 14.33 -10.16 3.22
CA THR A 134 15.37 -11.19 3.07
C THR A 134 16.20 -11.31 4.34
N HIS A 135 16.26 -12.51 4.93
CA HIS A 135 17.10 -12.82 6.08
C HIS A 135 17.76 -14.19 5.92
N ALA A 136 19.06 -14.29 6.22
CA ALA A 136 19.82 -15.55 6.13
C ALA A 136 19.66 -16.31 4.79
N GLY A 137 19.47 -15.59 3.68
CA GLY A 137 19.24 -16.16 2.35
C GLY A 137 17.80 -16.59 2.06
N GLU A 138 16.90 -16.50 3.04
CA GLU A 138 15.47 -16.77 2.87
C GLU A 138 14.70 -15.49 2.55
N LYS A 139 13.70 -15.60 1.65
CA LYS A 139 12.76 -14.51 1.33
C LYS A 139 11.41 -14.77 1.96
N ILE A 140 10.86 -13.77 2.65
CA ILE A 140 9.52 -13.78 3.22
C ILE A 140 8.72 -12.64 2.62
N GLN A 141 7.52 -12.95 2.15
CA GLN A 141 6.61 -12.00 1.54
C GLN A 141 5.59 -11.52 2.58
N LEU A 142 5.61 -10.22 2.88
CA LEU A 142 4.73 -9.61 3.87
C LEU A 142 3.46 -9.10 3.22
N HIS A 143 2.35 -9.29 3.92
CA HIS A 143 1.04 -8.69 3.60
C HIS A 143 0.60 -7.82 4.77
N VAL A 144 0.53 -6.51 4.58
CA VAL A 144 0.36 -5.52 5.64
C VAL A 144 -1.03 -4.90 5.53
N PHE A 145 -1.89 -5.14 6.52
CA PHE A 145 -3.24 -4.60 6.46
C PHE A 145 -3.85 -4.34 7.83
N LEU A 146 -4.70 -3.31 7.90
CA LEU A 146 -5.49 -3.05 9.08
C LEU A 146 -6.48 -4.19 9.32
N ASP A 147 -6.61 -4.60 10.57
CA ASP A 147 -7.56 -5.63 10.97
C ASP A 147 -9.00 -5.10 10.97
N THR A 148 -9.59 -5.06 9.77
CA THR A 148 -10.97 -4.66 9.55
C THR A 148 -11.71 -5.71 8.72
N PRO A 149 -13.05 -5.83 8.85
CA PRO A 149 -13.83 -6.76 8.03
C PRO A 149 -13.58 -6.58 6.52
N ARG A 150 -13.43 -5.33 6.06
CA ARG A 150 -13.16 -5.02 4.65
C ARG A 150 -11.76 -5.46 4.23
N SER A 151 -10.74 -5.22 5.04
CA SER A 151 -9.37 -5.66 4.75
C SER A 151 -9.30 -7.18 4.69
N ARG A 152 -9.92 -7.89 5.63
CA ARG A 152 -10.00 -9.36 5.63
C ARG A 152 -10.72 -9.89 4.38
N GLN A 153 -11.80 -9.24 3.95
CA GLN A 153 -12.47 -9.57 2.69
C GLN A 153 -11.55 -9.35 1.49
N GLY A 154 -10.79 -8.25 1.47
CA GLY A 154 -9.80 -7.97 0.43
C GLY A 154 -8.70 -9.03 0.38
N ARG A 155 -8.18 -9.43 1.55
CA ARG A 155 -7.17 -10.49 1.72
C ARG A 155 -7.68 -11.83 1.21
N ALA A 156 -8.84 -12.28 1.68
CA ALA A 156 -9.45 -13.54 1.22
C ALA A 156 -9.70 -13.59 -0.31
N LYS A 157 -9.95 -12.43 -0.93
CA LYS A 157 -10.02 -12.31 -2.40
C LYS A 157 -8.65 -12.31 -3.08
N LYS A 158 -7.61 -11.71 -2.47
CA LYS A 158 -6.22 -11.85 -2.94
C LYS A 158 -5.82 -13.35 -2.94
N ASP A 159 -6.16 -14.10 -1.89
CA ASP A 159 -5.86 -15.54 -1.78
C ASP A 159 -6.45 -16.41 -2.88
N ARG A 160 -7.58 -15.99 -3.45
CA ARG A 160 -8.21 -16.70 -4.57
C ARG A 160 -7.66 -16.28 -5.93
N ARG A 161 -7.08 -15.07 -6.03
CA ARG A 161 -6.59 -14.49 -7.29
C ARG A 161 -5.11 -14.76 -7.54
N HIS A 162 -4.33 -14.94 -6.47
CA HIS A 162 -2.89 -15.14 -6.54
C HIS A 162 -2.52 -16.53 -6.07
N ARG A 163 -1.62 -17.21 -6.80
CA ARG A 163 -0.95 -18.41 -6.30
C ARG A 163 0.26 -17.97 -5.49
N PHE A 164 0.08 -17.86 -4.19
CA PHE A 164 1.16 -17.59 -3.26
C PHE A 164 2.16 -18.74 -3.28
N ALA A 165 3.42 -18.44 -3.59
CA ALA A 165 4.53 -19.38 -3.58
C ALA A 165 5.64 -18.82 -2.68
N GLY A 166 6.23 -19.69 -1.85
CA GLY A 166 7.23 -19.28 -0.86
C GLY A 166 6.65 -19.04 0.53
N LYS A 167 7.43 -18.37 1.39
CA LYS A 167 7.02 -18.03 2.76
C LYS A 167 6.27 -16.71 2.75
N HIS A 168 5.11 -16.68 3.39
CA HIS A 168 4.30 -15.47 3.54
C HIS A 168 3.98 -15.21 5.00
N LEU A 169 3.86 -13.94 5.34
CA LEU A 169 3.48 -13.50 6.68
C LEU A 169 2.48 -12.35 6.58
N ASP A 170 1.32 -12.54 7.20
CA ASP A 170 0.32 -11.48 7.33
C ASP A 170 0.64 -10.65 8.58
N VAL A 171 0.85 -9.35 8.37
CA VAL A 171 1.09 -8.35 9.42
C VAL A 171 -0.24 -7.65 9.69
N LEU A 172 -0.98 -8.16 10.68
CA LEU A 172 -2.30 -7.67 11.04
C LEU A 172 -2.21 -6.49 12.00
N LEU A 173 -2.54 -5.31 11.49
CA LEU A 173 -2.44 -4.07 12.26
C LEU A 173 -3.76 -3.73 12.94
N ARG A 174 -3.79 -3.78 14.28
CA ARG A 174 -4.95 -3.37 15.06
C ARG A 174 -4.90 -1.86 15.33
N ARG A 175 -6.00 -1.14 15.07
CA ARG A 175 -6.04 0.33 15.17
C ARG A 175 -5.67 0.85 16.55
N ASP A 176 -6.07 0.15 17.62
CA ASP A 176 -5.76 0.47 19.01
C ASP A 176 -4.29 0.24 19.39
N LYS A 177 -3.52 -0.43 18.51
CA LYS A 177 -2.08 -0.69 18.67
C LYS A 177 -1.22 0.07 17.66
N CYS A 178 -1.83 0.69 16.64
CA CYS A 178 -1.11 1.45 15.64
C CYS A 178 -0.63 2.78 16.22
N LYS A 179 0.50 3.28 15.69
CA LYS A 179 0.87 4.68 15.82
C LYS A 179 -0.08 5.50 14.95
N GLN A 180 -0.74 6.50 15.54
CA GLN A 180 -1.60 7.41 14.78
C GLN A 180 -0.86 8.72 14.50
N ILE A 181 -0.75 9.07 13.22
CA ILE A 181 -0.20 10.35 12.76
C ILE A 181 -1.20 10.98 11.80
N GLY A 182 -1.75 12.12 12.18
CA GLY A 182 -2.90 12.73 11.50
C GLY A 182 -4.05 11.72 11.37
N LEU A 183 -4.43 11.42 10.14
CA LEU A 183 -5.50 10.49 9.78
C LEU A 183 -5.00 9.07 9.40
N PHE A 184 -3.73 8.77 9.66
CA PHE A 184 -3.11 7.50 9.29
C PHE A 184 -2.85 6.62 10.52
N TRP A 185 -3.15 5.33 10.37
CA TRP A 185 -2.77 4.28 11.33
C TRP A 185 -1.57 3.53 10.76
N LEU A 186 -0.44 3.64 11.44
CA LEU A 186 0.87 3.15 11.03
C LEU A 186 1.36 2.02 11.95
N PRO A 187 2.18 1.09 11.42
CA PRO A 187 2.94 0.14 12.23
C PRO A 187 3.81 0.81 13.29
N THR A 188 4.23 0.01 14.25
CA THR A 188 5.05 0.39 15.39
C THR A 188 6.31 -0.47 15.47
N LEU A 189 7.23 -0.13 16.36
CA LEU A 189 8.38 -0.97 16.66
C LEU A 189 7.99 -2.36 17.17
N GLU A 190 6.80 -2.53 17.74
CA GLU A 190 6.32 -3.85 18.14
C GLU A 190 6.07 -4.74 16.91
N ASP A 191 5.56 -4.18 15.82
CA ASP A 191 5.38 -4.92 14.57
C ASP A 191 6.75 -5.31 13.98
N VAL A 192 7.76 -4.44 14.08
CA VAL A 192 9.15 -4.77 13.70
C VAL A 192 9.71 -5.92 14.55
N ARG A 193 9.49 -5.91 15.87
CA ARG A 193 9.93 -6.99 16.76
C ARG A 193 9.29 -8.32 16.40
N GLN A 194 8.01 -8.32 16.04
CA GLN A 194 7.33 -9.54 15.57
C GLN A 194 7.98 -10.09 14.29
N ILE A 195 8.32 -9.20 13.34
CA ILE A 195 9.07 -9.60 12.14
C ILE A 195 10.44 -10.16 12.51
N LYS A 196 11.22 -9.47 13.34
CA LYS A 196 12.54 -9.94 13.81
C LYS A 196 12.44 -11.31 14.49
N HIS A 197 11.50 -11.50 15.40
CA HIS A 197 11.26 -12.76 16.08
C HIS A 197 10.91 -13.88 15.08
N HIS A 198 10.05 -13.61 14.09
CA HIS A 198 9.72 -14.57 13.04
C HIS A 198 10.94 -14.95 12.19
N LEU A 199 11.86 -14.02 11.97
CA LEU A 199 13.11 -14.23 11.25
C LEU A 199 14.22 -14.86 12.10
N GLY A 200 14.01 -15.04 13.42
CA GLY A 200 15.07 -15.47 14.34
C GLY A 200 16.16 -14.41 14.59
N ILE A 201 15.85 -13.14 14.31
CA ILE A 201 16.72 -12.00 14.63
C ILE A 201 16.46 -11.62 16.09
N PHE A 202 17.42 -11.94 16.96
CA PHE A 202 17.39 -11.49 18.35
C PHE A 202 18.31 -10.29 18.48
N ASP A 203 17.77 -9.18 18.96
CA ASP A 203 18.61 -8.06 19.39
C ASP A 203 19.50 -8.62 20.51
N LYS A 204 20.83 -8.44 20.39
CA LYS A 204 21.71 -8.72 21.53
C LYS A 204 21.21 -7.84 22.67
N GLU A 205 20.78 -8.44 23.78
CA GLU A 205 20.48 -7.68 24.98
C GLU A 205 21.68 -6.77 25.24
N VAL A 206 21.44 -5.47 25.27
CA VAL A 206 22.41 -4.52 25.79
C VAL A 206 22.45 -4.85 27.29
N GLU A 207 23.40 -5.69 27.69
CA GLU A 207 23.80 -5.82 29.08
C GLU A 207 24.12 -4.39 29.57
N GLN A 208 23.22 -3.85 30.38
CA GLN A 208 23.48 -2.66 31.20
C GLN A 208 24.11 -3.09 32.51
#